data_AF-A0A8D9H7F2-F1
#
_entry.id   AF-A0A8D9H7F2-F1
#
_cell.length_a   1.000
_cell.length_b   1.000
_cell.length_c   1.000
_cell.angle_alpha   90.00
_cell.angle_beta   90.00
_cell.angle_gamma   90.00
#
_symmetry.space_group_name_H-M   'P 1'
#
loop_
_entity.id
_entity.type
_entity.pdbx_description
1 polymer ?
#
loop_
_entity_poly.entity_id
_entity_poly.type
_entity_poly.pdbx_seq_one_letter_code
_entity_poly.pdbx_strand_id
1 'polypeptide(L)'
;VAEFLEKVPLLHRLTSSSLKKIAQVLVFKRYERGDYVVGRDEEEMEGVYFVVEGQAQVLGPVGEENCSEFFLKPFDYFGRGIFGNVYAVDVVAVSQLTCLLLTSDHCHLLETKPMCDSDNQRSLLERILYMDPLDLNVFRGFTLPNAPALEKVFGGQFVAQGLAAASKTVEFMKLVHSLHAYFLLSGDINSKDFNLNMLLLASTLLFSSESSLAVPILYEVSRLRDGNNFATRRVDARQKGKTIFTLFASFQREQQGFDHQESNMPHMLPPETLVSRDEMLQRRMTDHLIPRYYRNKVATQYTAPLPIDIRFCEPNYSTQERKSPSRLKYWFKARGELSDDQALHRCVVAFASDLMYAFISSDPHLKKRMSAVPVSLDHSMWFHRPLRADDWLLFVMVNLTASQSRGLATGEMFNRKGELVVSLKQEALLKETVTGNPILDSKL
;
A
#
# COMPACT_ATOMS: atom_id res chain seq x y z
N VAL A 1 10.35 8.48 26.62
CA VAL A 1 9.60 9.40 25.74
C VAL A 1 9.99 9.23 24.28
N ALA A 2 11.24 9.43 23.86
CA ALA A 2 11.64 9.29 22.45
C ALA A 2 11.29 7.91 21.84
N GLU A 3 11.58 6.81 22.54
CA GLU A 3 11.20 5.44 22.12
C GLU A 3 9.68 5.22 22.02
N PHE A 4 8.87 5.97 22.77
CA PHE A 4 7.42 5.95 22.64
C PHE A 4 6.98 6.70 21.37
N LEU A 5 7.58 7.85 21.09
CA LEU A 5 7.27 8.66 19.91
C LEU A 5 7.60 7.93 18.60
N GLU A 6 8.65 7.10 18.59
CA GLU A 6 8.99 6.22 17.46
C GLU A 6 7.89 5.21 17.12
N LYS A 7 6.95 4.95 18.04
CA LYS A 7 5.82 4.02 17.85
C LYS A 7 4.52 4.74 17.48
N VAL A 8 4.51 6.08 17.48
CA VAL A 8 3.33 6.87 17.13
C VAL A 8 3.28 7.02 15.61
N PRO A 9 2.21 6.53 14.94
CA PRO A 9 2.13 6.52 13.47
C PRO A 9 2.32 7.89 12.82
N LEU A 10 1.81 8.96 13.45
CA LEU A 10 1.99 10.33 12.97
C LEU A 10 3.46 10.73 12.82
N LEU A 11 4.30 10.23 13.72
CA LEU A 11 5.66 10.68 13.92
C LEU A 11 6.68 9.87 13.11
N HIS A 12 6.28 8.76 12.48
CA HIS A 12 7.15 7.92 11.65
C HIS A 12 7.80 8.65 10.45
N ARG A 13 7.27 9.82 10.08
CA ARG A 13 7.84 10.68 9.03
C ARG A 13 9.01 11.54 9.52
N LEU A 14 9.21 11.65 10.82
CA LEU A 14 10.23 12.49 11.42
C LEU A 14 11.50 11.69 11.67
N THR A 15 12.65 12.34 11.56
CA THR A 15 13.94 11.73 11.88
C THR A 15 14.07 11.53 13.40
N SER A 16 14.92 10.59 13.83
CA SER A 16 15.20 10.39 15.27
C SER A 16 15.71 11.67 15.94
N SER A 17 16.38 12.58 15.21
CA SER A 17 16.79 13.89 15.74
C SER A 17 15.60 14.83 15.94
N SER A 18 14.63 14.84 15.04
CA SER A 18 13.37 15.57 15.22
C SER A 18 12.53 15.00 16.37
N LEU A 19 12.45 13.67 16.49
CA LEU A 19 11.76 13.02 17.62
C LEU A 19 12.40 13.37 18.97
N LYS A 20 13.73 13.44 19.03
CA LYS A 20 14.45 13.89 20.24
C LYS A 20 14.13 15.34 20.60
N LYS A 21 14.01 16.23 19.60
CA LYS A 21 13.59 17.64 19.84
C LYS A 21 12.17 17.72 20.37
N ILE A 22 11.24 16.96 19.76
CA ILE A 22 9.85 16.89 20.25
C ILE A 22 9.82 16.36 21.68
N ALA A 23 10.55 15.29 21.98
CA ALA A 23 10.59 14.68 23.30
C ALA A 23 11.04 15.66 24.41
N GLN A 24 11.79 16.72 24.09
CA GLN A 24 12.26 17.73 25.05
C GLN A 24 11.18 18.76 25.41
N VAL A 25 10.15 18.92 24.58
CA VAL A 25 9.11 19.96 24.74
C VAL A 25 7.73 19.39 25.07
N LEU A 26 7.61 18.06 25.21
CA LEU A 26 6.34 17.42 25.56
C LEU A 26 5.97 17.65 27.03
N VAL A 27 4.71 18.01 27.25
CA VAL A 27 4.11 18.16 28.57
C VAL A 27 3.33 16.91 28.91
N PHE A 28 3.49 16.39 30.12
CA PHE A 28 2.76 15.22 30.59
C PHE A 28 1.42 15.63 31.20
N LYS A 29 0.32 15.02 30.75
CA LYS A 29 -1.03 15.28 31.25
C LYS A 29 -1.66 13.95 31.72
N ARG A 30 -2.36 13.99 32.84
CA ARG A 30 -3.12 12.87 33.39
C ARG A 30 -4.57 13.29 33.57
N TYR A 31 -5.47 12.37 33.26
CA TYR A 31 -6.90 12.54 33.35
C TYR A 31 -7.50 11.32 34.04
N GLU A 32 -8.46 11.55 34.91
CA GLU A 32 -9.26 10.50 35.53
C GLU A 32 -10.45 10.13 34.63
N ARG A 33 -11.08 9.00 34.92
CA ARG A 33 -12.23 8.53 34.14
C ARG A 33 -13.37 9.55 34.23
N GLY A 34 -13.86 9.99 33.08
CA GLY A 34 -14.92 10.97 32.92
C GLY A 34 -14.42 12.40 32.68
N ASP A 35 -13.11 12.64 32.83
CA ASP A 35 -12.53 13.96 32.55
C ASP A 35 -12.59 14.26 31.05
N TYR A 36 -12.97 15.49 30.73
CA TYR A 36 -12.82 16.05 29.39
C TYR A 36 -11.35 16.39 29.17
N VAL A 37 -10.76 15.77 28.16
CA VAL A 37 -9.38 16.03 27.72
C VAL A 37 -9.34 17.23 26.79
N VAL A 38 -10.39 17.37 25.98
CA VAL A 38 -10.68 18.50 25.11
C VAL A 38 -12.19 18.72 25.17
N GLY A 39 -12.61 19.92 25.56
CA GLY A 39 -14.02 20.31 25.63
C GLY A 39 -14.44 21.24 24.49
N ARG A 40 -15.69 21.14 24.06
CA ARG A 40 -16.32 21.97 23.02
C ARG A 40 -16.30 23.47 23.31
N ASP A 41 -16.28 23.82 24.59
CA ASP A 41 -16.33 25.21 25.10
C ASP A 41 -14.94 25.79 25.42
N GLU A 42 -13.86 25.01 25.27
CA GLU A 42 -12.49 25.53 25.42
C GLU A 42 -12.05 26.17 24.10
N GLU A 43 -12.07 27.51 24.06
CA GLU A 43 -11.68 28.31 22.88
C GLU A 43 -10.23 28.06 22.41
N GLU A 44 -9.40 27.42 23.24
CA GLU A 44 -7.99 27.14 22.97
C GLU A 44 -7.66 25.65 23.18
N MET A 45 -7.73 24.84 22.11
CA MET A 45 -7.00 23.57 22.12
C MET A 45 -5.51 23.82 22.29
N GLU A 46 -4.94 23.32 23.38
CA GLU A 46 -3.54 23.54 23.75
C GLU A 46 -2.52 22.95 22.77
N GLY A 47 -2.91 22.06 21.84
CA GLY A 47 -2.02 21.48 20.82
C GLY A 47 -2.39 20.07 20.40
N VAL A 48 -1.38 19.20 20.27
CA VAL A 48 -1.49 17.78 19.87
C VAL A 48 -1.22 16.87 21.06
N TYR A 49 -2.14 15.96 21.32
CA TYR A 49 -2.05 14.94 22.35
C TYR A 49 -1.65 13.59 21.76
N PHE A 50 -0.74 12.88 22.43
CA PHE A 50 -0.36 11.50 22.17
C PHE A 50 -0.75 10.62 23.34
N VAL A 51 -1.59 9.61 23.11
CA VAL A 51 -2.07 8.72 24.17
C VAL A 51 -0.97 7.74 24.55
N VAL A 52 -0.51 7.79 25.79
CA VAL A 52 0.53 6.89 26.32
C VAL A 52 -0.09 5.67 26.95
N GLU A 53 -1.08 5.88 27.82
CA GLU A 53 -1.78 4.83 28.56
C GLU A 53 -3.25 5.20 28.72
N GLY A 54 -4.10 4.18 28.85
CA GLY A 54 -5.54 4.35 28.98
C GLY A 54 -6.27 4.46 27.66
N GLN A 55 -7.53 4.88 27.73
CA GLN A 55 -8.41 5.05 26.58
C GLN A 55 -9.21 6.34 26.72
N ALA A 56 -9.45 6.98 25.58
CA ALA A 56 -10.38 8.10 25.48
C ALA A 56 -11.41 7.82 24.39
N GLN A 57 -12.58 8.41 24.50
CA GLN A 57 -13.65 8.33 23.51
C GLN A 57 -13.76 9.68 22.82
N VAL A 58 -13.85 9.65 21.49
CA VAL A 58 -14.17 10.82 20.67
C VAL A 58 -15.68 10.85 20.49
N LEU A 59 -16.32 11.93 20.95
CA LEU A 59 -17.76 12.12 20.85
C LEU A 59 -18.08 12.97 19.61
N GLY A 60 -18.90 12.44 18.70
CA GLY A 60 -19.33 13.21 17.52
C GLY A 60 -20.20 14.43 17.87
N PRO A 61 -20.34 15.41 16.96
CA PRO A 61 -21.29 16.49 17.14
C PRO A 61 -22.71 15.93 17.24
N VAL A 62 -23.45 16.38 18.26
CA VAL A 62 -24.85 15.99 18.49
C VAL A 62 -25.69 16.29 17.23
N GLY A 63 -26.20 15.25 16.56
CA GLY A 63 -27.17 15.36 15.46
C GLY A 63 -26.73 14.83 14.09
N GLU A 64 -25.48 14.41 13.89
CA GLU A 64 -25.05 13.75 12.64
C GLU A 64 -25.03 12.22 12.80
N GLU A 65 -25.94 11.52 12.12
CA GLU A 65 -26.12 10.05 12.17
C GLU A 65 -24.89 9.23 11.76
N ASN A 66 -23.83 9.87 11.23
CA ASN A 66 -22.62 9.22 10.72
C ASN A 66 -21.36 9.49 11.52
N CYS A 67 -21.40 10.25 12.63
CA CYS A 67 -20.20 10.45 13.42
C CYS A 67 -19.92 9.18 14.24
N SER A 68 -18.98 8.38 13.76
CA SER A 68 -18.64 7.11 14.40
C SER A 68 -18.02 7.41 15.75
N GLU A 69 -18.69 7.08 16.85
CA GLU A 69 -18.04 7.03 18.15
C GLU A 69 -16.86 6.06 18.04
N PHE A 70 -15.64 6.54 18.30
CA PHE A 70 -14.46 5.68 18.30
C PHE A 70 -13.57 5.97 19.50
N PHE A 71 -12.81 4.95 19.90
CA PHE A 71 -11.93 5.00 21.04
C PHE A 71 -10.48 5.22 20.59
N LEU A 72 -9.86 6.24 21.18
CA LEU A 72 -8.42 6.49 21.16
C LEU A 72 -7.73 5.55 22.13
N LYS A 73 -6.62 4.97 21.69
CA LYS A 73 -5.84 3.94 22.40
C LYS A 73 -4.39 4.37 22.51
N PRO A 74 -3.56 3.65 23.30
CA PRO A 74 -2.13 3.92 23.31
C PRO A 74 -1.56 4.00 21.89
N PHE A 75 -0.69 4.98 21.66
CA PHE A 75 -0.09 5.38 20.37
C PHE A 75 -1.01 6.13 19.39
N ASP A 76 -2.32 6.27 19.67
CA ASP A 76 -3.16 7.21 18.94
C ASP A 76 -2.85 8.67 19.34
N TYR A 77 -3.31 9.59 18.52
CA TYR A 77 -3.10 11.03 18.68
C TYR A 77 -4.34 11.81 18.27
N PHE A 78 -4.51 13.01 18.83
CA PHE A 78 -5.63 13.91 18.55
C PHE A 78 -5.25 15.35 18.89
N GLY A 79 -6.06 16.32 18.50
CA GLY A 79 -5.82 17.75 18.77
C GLY A 79 -5.62 18.61 17.52
N ARG A 80 -5.38 19.91 17.72
CA ARG A 80 -5.31 20.92 16.64
C ARG A 80 -3.87 21.08 16.13
N GLY A 81 -3.70 21.24 14.82
CA GLY A 81 -2.38 21.47 14.20
C GLY A 81 -1.81 20.28 13.40
N ILE A 82 -2.60 19.23 13.20
CA ILE A 82 -2.30 18.14 12.27
C ILE A 82 -3.33 18.20 11.15
N PHE A 83 -2.85 18.30 9.90
CA PHE A 83 -3.59 18.28 8.63
C PHE A 83 -5.12 18.27 8.74
N GLY A 84 -5.75 19.44 8.62
CA GLY A 84 -7.21 19.57 8.61
C GLY A 84 -7.83 19.78 10.01
N ASN A 85 -8.92 20.55 10.08
CA ASN A 85 -9.63 20.92 11.30
C ASN A 85 -10.40 19.75 11.96
N VAL A 86 -9.79 18.58 12.19
CA VAL A 86 -10.63 17.36 12.34
C VAL A 86 -11.09 17.01 13.76
N TYR A 87 -10.64 17.70 14.81
CA TYR A 87 -11.19 17.39 16.15
C TYR A 87 -11.81 18.56 16.92
N ALA A 88 -12.68 19.38 16.32
CA ALA A 88 -13.58 20.23 17.13
C ALA A 88 -14.70 19.37 17.80
N VAL A 89 -14.31 18.33 18.52
CA VAL A 89 -15.18 17.33 19.15
C VAL A 89 -14.68 17.01 20.54
N ASP A 90 -15.60 16.69 21.43
CA ASP A 90 -15.28 16.36 22.82
C ASP A 90 -14.49 15.05 22.88
N VAL A 91 -13.39 15.07 23.62
CA VAL A 91 -12.59 13.87 23.93
C VAL A 91 -12.68 13.63 25.42
N VAL A 92 -13.24 12.48 25.79
CA VAL A 92 -13.49 12.12 27.21
C VAL A 92 -12.68 10.90 27.59
N ALA A 93 -11.97 10.97 28.70
CA ALA A 93 -11.25 9.83 29.25
C ALA A 93 -12.22 8.74 29.73
N VAL A 94 -12.14 7.53 29.19
CA VAL A 94 -13.01 6.40 29.59
C VAL A 94 -12.34 5.46 30.60
N SER A 95 -11.03 5.61 30.76
CA SER A 95 -10.22 5.05 31.85
C SER A 95 -9.34 6.15 32.43
N GLN A 96 -8.54 5.83 33.45
CA GLN A 96 -7.38 6.68 33.76
C GLN A 96 -6.53 6.80 32.48
N LEU A 97 -6.25 8.03 32.07
CA LEU A 97 -5.65 8.35 30.77
C LEU A 97 -4.40 9.19 31.00
N THR A 98 -3.32 8.80 30.32
CA THR A 98 -2.07 9.53 30.31
C THR A 98 -1.76 9.97 28.89
N CYS A 99 -1.52 11.27 28.70
CA CYS A 99 -1.18 11.86 27.42
C CYS A 99 0.15 12.63 27.49
N LEU A 100 0.86 12.66 26.37
CA LEU A 100 1.91 13.64 26.11
C LEU A 100 1.34 14.72 25.20
N LEU A 101 1.38 15.98 25.64
CA LEU A 101 0.91 17.14 24.91
C LEU A 101 2.11 17.85 24.26
N LEU A 102 2.07 17.99 22.95
CA LEU A 102 2.87 18.96 22.20
C LEU A 102 2.05 20.22 22.04
N THR A 103 2.46 21.31 22.70
CA THR A 103 1.70 22.56 22.65
C THR A 103 1.70 23.19 21.27
N SER A 104 0.70 24.01 20.98
CA SER A 104 0.51 24.72 19.70
C SER A 104 1.76 25.46 19.22
N ASP A 105 2.49 26.10 20.14
CA ASP A 105 3.76 26.80 19.87
C ASP A 105 4.85 25.89 19.28
N HIS A 106 4.77 24.59 19.56
CA HIS A 106 5.74 23.59 19.13
C HIS A 106 5.22 22.68 18.00
N CYS A 107 3.97 22.86 17.54
CA CYS A 107 3.40 22.06 16.45
C CYS A 107 4.15 22.21 15.12
N HIS A 108 4.88 23.31 14.91
CA HIS A 108 5.77 23.48 13.75
C HIS A 108 6.87 22.39 13.67
N LEU A 109 7.22 21.73 14.80
CA LEU A 109 8.15 20.61 14.82
C LEU A 109 7.57 19.34 14.17
N LEU A 110 6.24 19.27 14.03
CA LEU A 110 5.58 18.21 13.30
C LEU A 110 5.65 18.42 11.78
N GLU A 111 5.88 19.65 11.31
CA GLU A 111 5.96 19.93 9.89
C GLU A 111 7.20 19.28 9.28
N THR A 112 6.96 18.31 8.40
CA THR A 112 7.99 17.84 7.49
C THR A 112 8.10 18.86 6.37
N LYS A 113 9.30 19.41 6.14
CA LYS A 113 9.59 20.07 4.84
C LYS A 113 9.11 19.12 3.74
N PRO A 114 8.38 19.61 2.71
CA PRO A 114 8.03 18.78 1.57
C PRO A 114 9.30 18.11 1.07
N MET A 115 9.22 16.83 0.72
CA MET A 115 10.36 15.98 0.36
C MET A 115 11.18 16.63 -0.77
N CYS A 116 12.08 17.54 -0.42
CA CYS A 116 13.04 18.15 -1.31
C CYS A 116 14.22 17.18 -1.33
N ASP A 117 14.27 16.33 -2.37
CA ASP A 117 15.40 15.60 -3.04
C ASP A 117 16.66 15.18 -2.26
N SER A 118 16.72 15.40 -0.96
CA SER A 118 17.86 15.23 -0.07
C SER A 118 17.74 13.96 0.77
N ASP A 119 16.58 13.30 0.75
CA ASP A 119 16.34 12.00 1.39
C ASP A 119 16.64 10.83 0.41
N ASN A 120 17.77 10.94 -0.29
CA ASN A 120 18.29 9.97 -1.26
C ASN A 120 18.65 8.60 -0.62
N GLN A 121 18.27 8.38 0.65
CA GLN A 121 18.53 7.16 1.41
C GLN A 121 17.39 6.14 1.35
N ARG A 122 16.13 6.56 1.12
CA ARG A 122 14.99 5.62 1.08
C ARG A 122 14.84 4.95 -0.29
N SER A 123 14.50 3.67 -0.28
CA SER A 123 14.22 2.91 -1.50
C SER A 123 13.00 3.48 -2.25
N LEU A 124 12.90 3.22 -3.56
CA LEU A 124 11.74 3.64 -4.35
C LEU A 124 10.43 3.04 -3.81
N LEU A 125 10.48 1.83 -3.24
CA LEU A 125 9.29 1.19 -2.66
C LEU A 125 8.83 1.88 -1.39
N GLU A 126 9.74 2.26 -0.49
CA GLU A 126 9.37 3.05 0.69
C GLU A 126 8.74 4.38 0.29
N ARG A 127 9.22 5.01 -0.79
CA ARG A 127 8.61 6.22 -1.34
C ARG A 127 7.23 5.97 -1.94
N ILE A 128 7.01 4.84 -2.62
CA ILE A 128 5.68 4.45 -3.14
C ILE A 128 4.72 4.19 -1.98
N LEU A 129 5.17 3.56 -0.90
CA LEU A 129 4.33 3.21 0.26
C LEU A 129 4.11 4.40 1.22
N TYR A 130 4.90 5.45 1.07
CA TYR A 130 4.71 6.67 1.83
C TYR A 130 3.35 7.30 1.47
N MET A 131 2.64 7.75 2.50
CA MET A 131 1.35 8.41 2.39
C MET A 131 1.29 9.53 3.42
N ASP A 132 0.73 10.66 3.02
CA ASP A 132 0.46 11.77 3.90
C ASP A 132 -0.71 11.40 4.84
N PRO A 133 -0.55 11.43 6.16
CA PRO A 133 -1.69 11.32 7.06
C PRO A 133 -2.54 12.59 6.92
N LEU A 134 -3.81 12.45 6.58
CA LEU A 134 -4.79 13.54 6.57
C LEU A 134 -5.64 13.54 7.84
N ASP A 135 -5.80 12.37 8.48
CA ASP A 135 -6.51 12.20 9.74
C ASP A 135 -6.00 10.91 10.41
N LEU A 136 -6.46 10.60 11.62
CA LEU A 136 -6.13 9.38 12.37
C LEU A 136 -6.34 8.11 11.56
N ASN A 137 -7.39 8.10 10.73
CA ASN A 137 -7.79 6.96 9.92
C ASN A 137 -7.87 7.29 8.42
N VAL A 138 -7.36 8.45 7.98
CA VAL A 138 -7.39 8.86 6.58
C VAL A 138 -6.00 9.20 6.09
N PHE A 139 -5.57 8.54 5.02
CA PHE A 139 -4.25 8.72 4.43
C PHE A 139 -4.37 9.10 2.96
N ARG A 140 -3.43 9.90 2.46
CA ARG A 140 -3.36 10.31 1.06
C ARG A 140 -2.10 9.75 0.42
N GLY A 141 -2.30 8.88 -0.56
CA GLY A 141 -1.24 8.32 -1.40
C GLY A 141 -1.21 8.97 -2.79
N PHE A 142 -0.07 8.81 -3.46
CA PHE A 142 0.13 9.23 -4.86
C PHE A 142 0.78 8.10 -5.66
N THR A 143 0.51 8.08 -6.96
CA THR A 143 1.26 7.27 -7.91
C THR A 143 2.48 8.05 -8.38
N LEU A 144 3.67 7.57 -8.03
CA LEU A 144 4.91 8.22 -8.46
C LEU A 144 5.13 8.05 -9.97
N PRO A 145 5.76 9.02 -10.67
CA PRO A 145 6.02 8.91 -12.11
C PRO A 145 6.81 7.67 -12.53
N ASN A 146 7.68 7.17 -11.65
CA ASN A 146 8.52 5.99 -11.88
C ASN A 146 7.92 4.69 -11.32
N ALA A 147 6.70 4.75 -10.76
CA ALA A 147 6.00 3.55 -10.33
C ALA A 147 5.50 2.77 -11.56
N PRO A 148 5.39 1.43 -11.46
CA PRO A 148 4.75 0.64 -12.50
C PRO A 148 3.34 1.16 -12.78
N ALA A 149 3.09 1.61 -14.01
CA ALA A 149 1.82 2.17 -14.43
C ALA A 149 1.60 1.90 -15.92
N LEU A 150 0.39 1.49 -16.27
CA LEU A 150 -0.08 1.31 -17.65
C LEU A 150 -1.30 2.22 -17.86
N GLU A 151 -1.07 3.54 -17.85
CA GLU A 151 -2.09 4.62 -17.91
C GLU A 151 -3.06 4.69 -16.71
N LYS A 152 -3.25 3.58 -15.99
CA LYS A 152 -4.03 3.42 -14.77
C LYS A 152 -3.15 3.01 -13.60
N VAL A 153 -3.62 3.32 -12.39
CA VAL A 153 -2.95 2.93 -11.14
C VAL A 153 -2.80 1.41 -11.09
N PHE A 154 -1.59 0.93 -10.79
CA PHE A 154 -1.28 -0.48 -10.66
C PHE A 154 -1.97 -1.12 -9.44
N GLY A 155 -2.55 -2.30 -9.60
CA GLY A 155 -3.29 -3.00 -8.55
C GLY A 155 -2.46 -3.26 -7.29
N GLY A 156 -1.22 -3.72 -7.44
CA GLY A 156 -0.30 -3.90 -6.30
C GLY A 156 0.00 -2.61 -5.53
N GLN A 157 -0.09 -1.44 -6.15
CA GLN A 157 -0.01 -0.17 -5.42
C GLN A 157 -1.22 0.01 -4.49
N PHE A 158 -2.44 -0.29 -4.95
CA PHE A 158 -3.64 -0.24 -4.10
C PHE A 158 -3.53 -1.17 -2.91
N VAL A 159 -3.15 -2.44 -3.16
CA VAL A 159 -3.01 -3.44 -2.10
C VAL A 159 -1.97 -2.99 -1.08
N ALA A 160 -0.80 -2.54 -1.53
CA ALA A 160 0.30 -2.21 -0.64
C ALA A 160 0.09 -0.90 0.12
N GLN A 161 -0.39 0.17 -0.52
CA GLN A 161 -0.74 1.43 0.16
C GLN A 161 -1.94 1.23 1.10
N GLY A 162 -2.97 0.48 0.68
CA GLY A 162 -4.10 0.13 1.54
C GLY A 162 -3.68 -0.67 2.77
N LEU A 163 -2.78 -1.64 2.60
CA LEU A 163 -2.24 -2.40 3.71
C LEU A 163 -1.34 -1.56 4.63
N ALA A 164 -0.54 -0.65 4.08
CA ALA A 164 0.26 0.30 4.85
C ALA A 164 -0.64 1.25 5.67
N ALA A 165 -1.76 1.70 5.10
CA ALA A 165 -2.74 2.54 5.79
C ALA A 165 -3.37 1.77 6.95
N ALA A 166 -3.83 0.54 6.71
CA ALA A 166 -4.34 -0.33 7.77
C ALA A 166 -3.31 -0.54 8.89
N SER A 167 -2.06 -0.86 8.53
CA SER A 167 -0.98 -1.12 9.49
C SER A 167 -0.68 0.08 10.38
N LYS A 168 -0.75 1.31 9.84
CA LYS A 168 -0.60 2.56 10.61
C LYS A 168 -1.70 2.81 11.64
N THR A 169 -2.82 2.07 11.59
CA THR A 169 -3.93 2.21 12.55
C THR A 169 -4.02 1.06 13.54
N VAL A 170 -2.99 0.20 13.59
CA VAL A 170 -2.92 -0.99 14.43
C VAL A 170 -1.74 -0.84 15.38
N GLU A 171 -1.89 -1.37 16.59
CA GLU A 171 -0.81 -1.46 17.57
C GLU A 171 0.44 -2.14 16.97
N PHE A 172 1.62 -1.54 17.15
CA PHE A 172 2.87 -1.95 16.49
C PHE A 172 3.27 -3.43 16.69
N MET A 173 2.78 -4.08 17.75
CA MET A 173 3.05 -5.50 18.04
C MET A 173 2.20 -6.46 17.20
N LYS A 174 1.19 -5.98 16.47
CA LYS A 174 0.28 -6.81 15.68
C LYS A 174 0.62 -6.67 14.20
N LEU A 175 1.05 -7.76 13.58
CA LEU A 175 1.42 -7.82 12.16
C LEU A 175 0.27 -8.41 11.33
N VAL A 176 0.11 -7.93 10.09
CA VAL A 176 -0.92 -8.45 9.16
C VAL A 176 -0.68 -9.92 8.83
N HIS A 177 -1.60 -10.80 9.18
CA HIS A 177 -1.50 -12.23 8.82
C HIS A 177 -2.40 -12.59 7.64
N SER A 178 -3.40 -11.79 7.30
CA SER A 178 -4.18 -11.98 6.08
C SER A 178 -4.78 -10.69 5.55
N LEU A 179 -5.02 -10.66 4.23
CA LEU A 179 -5.79 -9.62 3.58
C LEU A 179 -6.68 -10.19 2.48
N HIS A 180 -7.78 -9.50 2.21
CA HIS A 180 -8.71 -9.75 1.12
C HIS A 180 -9.11 -8.42 0.49
N ALA A 181 -9.00 -8.31 -0.82
CA ALA A 181 -9.27 -7.05 -1.50
C ALA A 181 -10.09 -7.27 -2.76
N TYR A 182 -10.88 -6.25 -3.12
CA TYR A 182 -11.63 -6.16 -4.36
C TYR A 182 -11.26 -4.89 -5.11
N PHE A 183 -10.99 -5.04 -6.41
CA PHE A 183 -10.80 -3.93 -7.34
C PHE A 183 -12.15 -3.58 -7.96
N LEU A 184 -12.68 -2.41 -7.63
CA LEU A 184 -14.03 -2.01 -8.04
C LEU A 184 -13.99 -1.18 -9.33
N LEU A 185 -13.05 -0.25 -9.42
CA LEU A 185 -12.88 0.67 -10.54
C LEU A 185 -11.38 0.90 -10.83
N SER A 186 -11.06 1.26 -12.07
CA SER A 186 -9.68 1.63 -12.43
C SER A 186 -9.30 2.98 -11.84
N GLY A 187 -8.12 3.07 -11.24
CA GLY A 187 -7.59 4.33 -10.72
C GLY A 187 -6.96 5.21 -11.80
N ASP A 188 -7.15 6.52 -11.66
CA ASP A 188 -6.57 7.52 -12.56
C ASP A 188 -5.22 8.02 -12.03
N ILE A 189 -4.25 8.20 -12.93
CA ILE A 189 -2.92 8.73 -12.61
C ILE A 189 -2.86 10.24 -12.89
N ASN A 190 -3.51 10.71 -13.95
CA ASN A 190 -3.43 12.10 -14.42
C ASN A 190 -4.77 12.84 -14.29
N SER A 191 -4.74 14.12 -13.95
CA SER A 191 -5.94 14.96 -13.79
C SER A 191 -6.58 15.44 -15.10
N LYS A 192 -6.16 14.95 -16.28
CA LYS A 192 -6.54 15.52 -17.59
C LYS A 192 -8.04 15.49 -17.91
N ASP A 193 -8.86 14.79 -17.12
CA ASP A 193 -10.32 14.79 -17.24
C ASP A 193 -11.02 15.94 -16.49
N PHE A 194 -10.29 16.88 -15.88
CA PHE A 194 -10.90 18.02 -15.21
C PHE A 194 -11.22 19.15 -16.18
N ASN A 195 -12.52 19.39 -16.35
CA ASN A 195 -13.16 20.42 -17.17
C ASN A 195 -12.48 21.80 -17.00
N LEU A 196 -12.21 22.47 -18.13
CA LEU A 196 -11.39 23.70 -18.26
C LEU A 196 -11.88 24.89 -17.40
N ASN A 197 -13.10 24.84 -16.85
CA ASN A 197 -13.70 25.90 -16.06
C ASN A 197 -13.24 25.96 -14.57
N MET A 198 -12.55 24.95 -14.05
CA MET A 198 -12.04 24.97 -12.65
C MET A 198 -10.61 25.52 -12.52
N LEU A 199 -9.88 25.69 -13.63
CA LEU A 199 -8.51 26.20 -13.62
C LEU A 199 -8.42 27.67 -13.19
N LEU A 200 -9.50 28.44 -13.32
CA LEU A 200 -9.53 29.83 -12.86
C LEU A 200 -9.55 29.94 -11.32
N LEU A 201 -10.19 28.99 -10.63
CA LEU A 201 -10.30 28.97 -9.17
C LEU A 201 -9.02 28.48 -8.47
N ALA A 202 -8.22 27.64 -9.14
CA ALA A 202 -6.97 27.11 -8.59
C ALA A 202 -5.83 28.15 -8.55
N SER A 203 -5.94 29.26 -9.28
CA SER A 203 -4.90 30.29 -9.35
C SER A 203 -4.72 31.11 -8.05
N THR A 204 -5.65 30.99 -7.09
CA THR A 204 -5.63 31.75 -5.83
C THR A 204 -4.98 30.98 -4.67
N LEU A 205 -4.62 29.69 -4.82
CA LEU A 205 -3.98 28.90 -3.77
C LEU A 205 -2.54 28.57 -4.17
N LEU A 206 -1.59 29.19 -3.48
CA LEU A 206 -0.14 28.99 -3.60
C LEU A 206 0.23 27.51 -3.34
N PHE A 207 0.26 26.69 -4.38
CA PHE A 207 0.93 25.38 -4.36
C PHE A 207 2.18 25.44 -5.24
N SER A 208 3.33 25.47 -4.57
CA SER A 208 4.65 25.36 -5.20
C SER A 208 4.97 23.90 -5.55
N SER A 209 5.57 23.72 -6.74
CA SER A 209 6.26 22.53 -7.26
C SER A 209 5.41 21.38 -7.80
N GLU A 210 5.77 20.95 -9.01
CA GLU A 210 5.44 19.83 -9.94
C GLU A 210 4.42 18.70 -9.58
N SER A 211 3.88 18.65 -8.37
CA SER A 211 2.87 17.71 -7.87
C SER A 211 1.44 17.94 -8.39
N SER A 212 1.18 18.98 -9.19
CA SER A 212 -0.17 19.49 -9.45
C SER A 212 -1.02 18.69 -10.46
N LEU A 213 -0.49 17.60 -11.03
CA LEU A 213 -1.18 16.82 -12.08
C LEU A 213 -1.60 15.39 -11.66
N ALA A 214 -1.11 14.90 -10.52
CA ALA A 214 -1.41 13.54 -10.05
C ALA A 214 -2.74 13.51 -9.28
N VAL A 215 -3.63 12.57 -9.62
CA VAL A 215 -4.88 12.39 -8.87
C VAL A 215 -4.57 11.62 -7.57
N PRO A 216 -4.74 12.23 -6.38
CA PRO A 216 -4.46 11.55 -5.12
C PRO A 216 -5.41 10.38 -4.90
N ILE A 217 -4.97 9.37 -4.15
CA ILE A 217 -5.81 8.28 -3.67
C ILE A 217 -5.99 8.48 -2.17
N LEU A 218 -7.25 8.59 -1.73
CA LEU A 218 -7.60 8.68 -0.31
C LEU A 218 -7.86 7.28 0.22
N TYR A 219 -7.16 6.88 1.27
CA TYR A 219 -7.33 5.61 1.97
C TYR A 219 -8.02 5.86 3.30
N GLU A 220 -9.30 5.52 3.39
CA GLU A 220 -10.13 5.65 4.58
C GLU A 220 -10.15 4.30 5.33
N VAL A 221 -9.72 4.29 6.59
CA VAL A 221 -9.56 3.08 7.40
C VAL A 221 -10.66 2.96 8.44
N SER A 222 -11.50 1.93 8.35
CA SER A 222 -12.46 1.58 9.40
C SER A 222 -11.85 0.56 10.38
N ARG A 223 -11.83 0.92 11.68
CA ARG A 223 -11.38 0.03 12.77
C ARG A 223 -12.49 -0.93 13.19
N LEU A 224 -12.62 -2.06 12.48
CA LEU A 224 -13.74 -2.99 12.68
C LEU A 224 -13.68 -3.77 14.00
N ARG A 225 -12.47 -4.13 14.45
CA ARG A 225 -12.26 -4.86 15.70
C ARG A 225 -10.88 -4.62 16.25
N ASP A 226 -10.79 -4.50 17.56
CA ASP A 226 -9.54 -4.55 18.32
C ASP A 226 -9.71 -5.45 19.54
N GLY A 227 -9.25 -6.70 19.41
CA GLY A 227 -9.08 -7.61 20.52
C GLY A 227 -7.68 -7.54 21.11
N ASN A 228 -7.47 -8.32 22.17
CA ASN A 228 -6.16 -8.43 22.81
C ASN A 228 -5.09 -8.94 21.82
N ASN A 229 -5.40 -10.00 21.07
CA ASN A 229 -4.47 -10.64 20.16
C ASN A 229 -4.67 -10.28 18.68
N PHE A 230 -5.90 -9.95 18.29
CA PHE A 230 -6.28 -9.71 16.90
C PHE A 230 -6.84 -8.31 16.69
N ALA A 231 -6.57 -7.73 15.52
CA ALA A 231 -7.22 -6.52 15.06
C ALA A 231 -7.71 -6.70 13.62
N THR A 232 -8.82 -6.06 13.26
CA THR A 232 -9.38 -6.12 11.91
C THR A 232 -9.61 -4.70 11.41
N ARG A 233 -9.18 -4.44 10.18
CA ARG A 233 -9.34 -3.17 9.48
C ARG A 233 -10.03 -3.39 8.14
N ARG A 234 -10.88 -2.45 7.75
CA ARG A 234 -11.31 -2.25 6.36
C ARG A 234 -10.67 -0.97 5.86
N VAL A 235 -10.22 -0.96 4.62
CA VAL A 235 -9.67 0.21 3.94
C VAL A 235 -10.42 0.40 2.64
N ASP A 236 -11.03 1.56 2.48
CA ASP A 236 -11.64 1.99 1.23
C ASP A 236 -10.71 3.02 0.57
N ALA A 237 -10.21 2.69 -0.62
CA ALA A 237 -9.45 3.62 -1.44
C ALA A 237 -10.42 4.38 -2.36
N ARG A 238 -10.30 5.71 -2.36
CA ARG A 238 -11.21 6.63 -3.03
C ARG A 238 -10.47 7.59 -3.95
N GLN A 239 -11.05 7.80 -5.13
CA GLN A 239 -10.67 8.86 -6.05
C GLN A 239 -11.94 9.55 -6.56
N LYS A 240 -11.92 10.88 -6.70
CA LYS A 240 -13.05 11.67 -7.23
C LYS A 240 -14.38 11.34 -6.53
N GLY A 241 -14.35 11.10 -5.21
CA GLY A 241 -15.52 10.77 -4.37
C GLY A 241 -16.08 9.36 -4.53
N LYS A 242 -15.45 8.47 -5.31
CA LYS A 242 -15.88 7.08 -5.51
C LYS A 242 -14.90 6.10 -4.89
N THR A 243 -15.40 5.07 -4.23
CA THR A 243 -14.58 3.93 -3.78
C THR A 243 -14.19 3.10 -5.00
N ILE A 244 -12.89 3.01 -5.26
CA ILE A 244 -12.31 2.31 -6.41
C ILE A 244 -11.69 0.96 -6.02
N PHE A 245 -11.40 0.78 -4.74
CA PHE A 245 -10.81 -0.44 -4.19
C PHE A 245 -11.17 -0.56 -2.70
N THR A 246 -11.45 -1.78 -2.25
CA THR A 246 -11.71 -2.09 -0.84
C THR A 246 -10.84 -3.25 -0.40
N LEU A 247 -10.23 -3.13 0.78
CA LEU A 247 -9.39 -4.15 1.40
C LEU A 247 -9.81 -4.41 2.84
N PHE A 248 -9.89 -5.67 3.23
CA PHE A 248 -9.96 -6.13 4.61
C PHE A 248 -8.62 -6.71 4.99
N ALA A 249 -8.09 -6.33 6.15
CA ALA A 249 -6.86 -6.89 6.70
C ALA A 249 -7.06 -7.32 8.15
N SER A 250 -6.48 -8.48 8.48
CA SER A 250 -6.46 -9.03 9.83
C SER A 250 -5.03 -9.07 10.34
N PHE A 251 -4.86 -8.61 11.58
CA PHE A 251 -3.59 -8.43 12.25
C PHE A 251 -3.56 -9.27 13.51
N GLN A 252 -2.40 -9.82 13.84
CA GLN A 252 -2.22 -10.65 15.01
C GLN A 252 -0.89 -10.33 15.69
N ARG A 253 -0.89 -10.35 17.02
CA ARG A 253 0.34 -10.31 17.80
C ARG A 253 1.14 -11.59 17.57
N GLU A 254 2.46 -11.47 17.43
CA GLU A 254 3.34 -12.62 17.34
C GLU A 254 3.26 -13.49 18.60
N GLN A 255 3.06 -14.80 18.40
CA GLN A 255 2.85 -15.79 19.46
C GLN A 255 3.40 -17.15 19.02
N GLN A 256 3.87 -17.93 19.99
CA GLN A 256 4.26 -19.32 19.73
C GLN A 256 3.00 -20.17 19.45
N GLY A 257 3.10 -21.07 18.47
CA GLY A 257 2.02 -21.97 18.09
C GLY A 257 2.54 -23.23 17.41
N PHE A 258 1.62 -24.05 16.90
CA PHE A 258 1.98 -25.19 16.07
C PHE A 258 2.58 -24.72 14.75
N ASP A 259 3.63 -25.40 14.28
CA ASP A 259 4.33 -25.06 13.05
C ASP A 259 4.49 -26.31 12.17
N HIS A 260 3.96 -26.24 10.96
CA HIS A 260 4.21 -27.20 9.88
C HIS A 260 4.00 -26.50 8.52
N GLN A 261 4.49 -27.11 7.45
CA GLN A 261 4.09 -26.78 6.08
C GLN A 261 3.99 -28.06 5.25
N GLU A 262 2.97 -28.15 4.40
CA GLU A 262 2.80 -29.27 3.46
C GLU A 262 3.50 -28.96 2.12
N SER A 263 3.35 -27.73 1.64
CA SER A 263 3.96 -27.32 0.37
C SER A 263 5.48 -27.24 0.50
N ASN A 264 6.18 -27.97 -0.36
CA ASN A 264 7.62 -27.99 -0.42
C ASN A 264 8.11 -27.03 -1.51
N MET A 265 9.14 -26.24 -1.20
CA MET A 265 9.75 -25.36 -2.19
C MET A 265 10.31 -26.22 -3.35
N PRO A 266 9.90 -25.97 -4.61
CA PRO A 266 10.42 -26.74 -5.72
C PRO A 266 11.90 -26.42 -5.95
N HIS A 267 12.69 -27.43 -6.34
CA HIS A 267 14.10 -27.24 -6.65
C HIS A 267 14.26 -26.32 -7.88
N MET A 268 14.89 -25.17 -7.68
CA MET A 268 15.14 -24.16 -8.71
C MET A 268 16.61 -23.76 -8.72
N LEU A 269 17.09 -23.26 -9.86
CA LEU A 269 18.41 -22.65 -9.92
C LEU A 269 18.49 -21.45 -8.96
N PRO A 270 19.65 -21.22 -8.32
CA PRO A 270 19.86 -20.04 -7.50
C PRO A 270 19.62 -18.75 -8.30
N PRO A 271 18.96 -17.74 -7.72
CA PRO A 271 18.61 -16.51 -8.43
C PRO A 271 19.84 -15.81 -9.03
N GLU A 272 21.00 -15.92 -8.39
CA GLU A 272 22.26 -15.33 -8.85
C GLU A 272 22.71 -15.84 -10.23
N THR A 273 22.30 -17.06 -10.61
CA THR A 273 22.66 -17.66 -11.91
C THR A 273 21.68 -17.30 -13.02
N LEU A 274 20.53 -16.70 -12.67
CA LEU A 274 19.48 -16.34 -13.60
C LEU A 274 19.65 -14.91 -14.10
N VAL A 275 19.28 -14.69 -15.36
CA VAL A 275 19.28 -13.36 -16.00
C VAL A 275 18.08 -12.56 -15.47
N SER A 276 18.32 -11.28 -15.13
CA SER A 276 17.23 -10.41 -14.69
C SER A 276 16.24 -10.10 -15.83
N ARG A 277 14.97 -9.87 -15.48
CA ARG A 277 13.94 -9.43 -16.42
C ARG A 277 14.36 -8.18 -17.17
N ASP A 278 14.93 -7.20 -16.48
CA ASP A 278 15.31 -5.93 -17.08
C ASP A 278 16.45 -6.12 -18.10
N GLU A 279 17.44 -6.95 -17.77
CA GLU A 279 18.49 -7.33 -18.72
C GLU A 279 17.92 -8.12 -19.92
N MET A 280 16.97 -9.03 -19.70
CA MET A 280 16.29 -9.73 -20.80
C MET A 280 15.56 -8.75 -21.73
N LEU A 281 14.88 -7.74 -21.19
CA LEU A 281 14.19 -6.72 -21.98
C LEU A 281 15.18 -5.82 -22.72
N GLN A 282 16.27 -5.42 -22.07
CA GLN A 282 17.36 -4.65 -22.71
C GLN A 282 17.95 -5.39 -23.90
N ARG A 283 18.34 -6.67 -23.72
CA ARG A 283 18.83 -7.53 -24.81
C ARG A 283 17.83 -7.59 -25.96
N ARG A 284 16.52 -7.70 -25.66
CA ARG A 284 15.46 -7.71 -26.70
C ARG A 284 15.35 -6.41 -27.48
N MET A 285 15.60 -5.27 -26.84
CA MET A 285 15.56 -3.96 -27.50
C MET A 285 16.78 -3.71 -28.38
N THR A 286 17.95 -4.23 -27.99
CA THR A 286 19.22 -3.94 -28.66
C THR A 286 19.63 -4.99 -29.71
N ASP A 287 19.16 -6.23 -29.59
CA ASP A 287 19.54 -7.31 -30.51
C ASP A 287 19.00 -7.07 -31.95
N HIS A 288 19.90 -6.82 -32.89
CA HIS A 288 19.58 -6.54 -34.29
C HIS A 288 18.92 -7.73 -35.01
N LEU A 289 19.06 -8.95 -34.49
CA LEU A 289 18.41 -10.15 -35.03
C LEU A 289 16.90 -10.18 -34.73
N ILE A 290 16.43 -9.36 -33.78
CA ILE A 290 15.01 -9.27 -33.42
C ILE A 290 14.30 -8.26 -34.36
N PRO A 291 13.13 -8.61 -34.92
CA PRO A 291 12.38 -7.73 -35.82
C PRO A 291 12.11 -6.34 -35.20
N ARG A 292 12.33 -5.27 -35.97
CA ARG A 292 12.20 -3.88 -35.51
C ARG A 292 10.84 -3.58 -34.84
N TYR A 293 9.75 -4.11 -35.40
CA TYR A 293 8.42 -3.96 -34.80
C TYR A 293 8.36 -4.51 -33.37
N TYR A 294 8.94 -5.68 -33.12
CA TYR A 294 8.97 -6.28 -31.79
C TYR A 294 9.87 -5.49 -30.84
N ARG A 295 11.04 -5.04 -31.31
CA ARG A 295 11.94 -4.17 -30.52
C ARG A 295 11.24 -2.88 -30.08
N ASN A 296 10.53 -2.22 -31.00
CA ASN A 296 9.74 -1.04 -30.70
C ASN A 296 8.63 -1.33 -29.68
N LYS A 297 7.91 -2.46 -29.81
CA LYS A 297 6.90 -2.89 -28.84
C LYS A 297 7.49 -3.05 -27.44
N VAL A 298 8.64 -3.71 -27.30
CA VAL A 298 9.33 -3.86 -26.01
C VAL A 298 9.78 -2.51 -25.47
N ALA A 299 10.34 -1.63 -26.32
CA ALA A 299 10.78 -0.30 -25.91
C ALA A 299 9.61 0.58 -25.41
N THR A 300 8.42 0.47 -25.99
CA THR A 300 7.23 1.18 -25.48
C THR A 300 6.73 0.65 -24.13
N GLN A 301 7.05 -0.59 -23.77
CA GLN A 301 6.66 -1.22 -22.50
C GLN A 301 7.72 -1.06 -21.40
N TYR A 302 8.97 -0.82 -21.79
CA TYR A 302 10.11 -0.65 -20.88
C TYR A 302 10.42 0.85 -20.71
N THR A 303 9.70 1.51 -19.82
CA THR A 303 9.92 2.94 -19.50
C THR A 303 11.05 3.12 -18.49
N ALA A 304 11.09 2.27 -17.47
CA ALA A 304 12.11 2.29 -16.41
C ALA A 304 12.25 0.88 -15.79
N PRO A 305 13.38 0.56 -15.13
CA PRO A 305 13.51 -0.63 -14.31
C PRO A 305 12.42 -0.69 -13.24
N LEU A 306 11.89 -1.88 -12.97
CA LEU A 306 10.95 -2.06 -11.87
C LEU A 306 11.66 -1.86 -10.53
N PRO A 307 10.97 -1.38 -9.48
CA PRO A 307 11.52 -1.33 -8.12
C PRO A 307 11.79 -2.72 -7.51
N ILE A 308 11.36 -3.78 -8.19
CA ILE A 308 11.54 -5.18 -7.83
C ILE A 308 12.45 -5.83 -8.88
N ASP A 309 13.54 -6.49 -8.45
CA ASP A 309 14.32 -7.38 -9.33
C ASP A 309 13.53 -8.68 -9.50
N ILE A 310 13.37 -9.13 -10.75
CA ILE A 310 12.62 -10.34 -11.11
C ILE A 310 13.51 -11.22 -11.98
N ARG A 311 13.61 -12.50 -11.64
CA ARG A 311 14.38 -13.49 -12.40
C ARG A 311 13.54 -14.73 -12.65
N PHE A 312 13.16 -14.94 -13.91
CA PHE A 312 12.34 -16.08 -14.30
C PHE A 312 13.13 -17.39 -14.19
N CYS A 313 12.54 -18.41 -13.56
CA CYS A 313 13.16 -19.73 -13.47
C CYS A 313 13.13 -20.47 -14.81
N GLU A 314 12.12 -20.20 -15.62
CA GLU A 314 11.90 -20.80 -16.94
C GLU A 314 11.68 -19.67 -17.97
N PRO A 315 12.74 -18.92 -18.34
CA PRO A 315 12.60 -17.74 -19.21
C PRO A 315 12.19 -18.13 -20.63
N ASN A 316 11.15 -17.47 -21.15
CA ASN A 316 10.71 -17.66 -22.53
C ASN A 316 11.45 -16.71 -23.48
N TYR A 317 12.40 -17.19 -24.28
CA TYR A 317 13.15 -16.38 -25.26
C TYR A 317 12.46 -16.19 -26.61
N SER A 318 11.30 -16.78 -26.84
CA SER A 318 10.55 -16.63 -28.10
C SER A 318 10.17 -15.16 -28.35
N THR A 319 10.29 -14.73 -29.60
CA THR A 319 9.74 -13.45 -30.11
C THR A 319 8.33 -13.61 -30.68
N GLN A 320 7.88 -14.85 -30.87
CA GLN A 320 6.52 -15.17 -31.29
C GLN A 320 5.60 -15.24 -30.08
N GLU A 321 4.43 -14.59 -30.19
CA GLU A 321 3.31 -14.76 -29.26
C GLU A 321 2.81 -16.21 -29.36
N ARG A 322 3.28 -17.05 -28.44
CA ARG A 322 2.85 -18.44 -28.28
C ARG A 322 2.19 -18.58 -26.92
N LYS A 323 1.27 -19.54 -26.83
CA LYS A 323 0.68 -19.96 -25.55
C LYS A 323 1.80 -20.33 -24.57
N SER A 324 1.77 -19.76 -23.38
CA SER A 324 2.64 -20.18 -22.28
C SER A 324 1.89 -21.17 -21.37
N PRO A 325 2.59 -21.99 -20.58
CA PRO A 325 1.97 -22.82 -19.57
C PRO A 325 1.11 -22.00 -18.60
N SER A 326 0.09 -22.62 -18.00
CA SER A 326 -0.73 -22.03 -16.93
C SER A 326 0.02 -21.95 -15.59
N ARG A 327 1.33 -21.76 -15.61
CA ARG A 327 2.21 -21.72 -14.45
C ARG A 327 3.38 -20.78 -14.71
N LEU A 328 3.84 -20.12 -13.66
CA LEU A 328 4.99 -19.23 -13.72
C LEU A 328 5.77 -19.34 -12.41
N LYS A 329 7.10 -19.36 -12.52
CA LYS A 329 8.00 -19.36 -11.36
C LYS A 329 9.08 -18.33 -11.56
N TYR A 330 9.24 -17.44 -10.59
CA TYR A 330 10.32 -16.46 -10.61
C TYR A 330 10.82 -16.16 -9.21
N TRP A 331 12.10 -15.85 -9.13
CA TRP A 331 12.67 -15.21 -7.96
C TRP A 331 12.39 -13.71 -8.04
N PHE A 332 12.08 -13.10 -6.91
CA PHE A 332 12.00 -11.65 -6.80
C PHE A 332 12.58 -11.12 -5.49
N LYS A 333 12.98 -9.85 -5.52
CA LYS A 333 13.30 -9.07 -4.32
C LYS A 333 13.22 -7.57 -4.60
N ALA A 334 13.04 -6.76 -3.57
CA ALA A 334 13.15 -5.33 -3.62
C ALA A 334 14.56 -4.90 -4.07
N ARG A 335 14.62 -3.82 -4.86
CA ARG A 335 15.88 -3.15 -5.17
C ARG A 335 16.22 -2.17 -4.05
N GLY A 336 17.46 -2.25 -3.57
CA GLY A 336 17.93 -1.49 -2.41
C GLY A 336 17.70 -2.22 -1.10
N GLU A 337 18.21 -1.65 -0.03
CA GLU A 337 18.02 -2.15 1.34
C GLU A 337 16.73 -1.57 1.91
N LEU A 338 16.01 -2.38 2.70
CA LEU A 338 14.83 -1.95 3.43
C LEU A 338 15.14 -1.95 4.93
N SER A 339 14.45 -1.09 5.69
CA SER A 339 14.45 -1.19 7.15
C SER A 339 13.93 -2.55 7.64
N ASP A 340 14.31 -2.96 8.85
CA ASP A 340 13.93 -4.25 9.45
C ASP A 340 12.45 -4.35 9.88
N ASP A 341 11.61 -3.37 9.51
CA ASP A 341 10.19 -3.36 9.82
C ASP A 341 9.43 -4.46 9.03
N GLN A 342 8.90 -5.45 9.75
CA GLN A 342 8.10 -6.51 9.16
C GLN A 342 6.81 -6.00 8.50
N ALA A 343 6.23 -4.90 8.96
CA ALA A 343 5.05 -4.32 8.31
C ALA A 343 5.42 -3.78 6.91
N LEU A 344 6.55 -3.07 6.79
CA LEU A 344 7.10 -2.63 5.51
C LEU A 344 7.34 -3.82 4.57
N HIS A 345 8.04 -4.86 5.02
CA HIS A 345 8.32 -6.02 4.19
C HIS A 345 7.04 -6.72 3.69
N ARG A 346 6.00 -6.86 4.53
CA ARG A 346 4.70 -7.43 4.12
C ARG A 346 3.98 -6.54 3.11
N CYS A 347 4.05 -5.21 3.26
CA CYS A 347 3.52 -4.27 2.26
C CYS A 347 4.26 -4.38 0.92
N VAL A 348 5.58 -4.49 0.92
CA VAL A 348 6.38 -4.66 -0.30
C VAL A 348 6.07 -5.99 -1.00
N VAL A 349 5.91 -7.07 -0.25
CA VAL A 349 5.50 -8.36 -0.84
C VAL A 349 4.08 -8.28 -1.41
N ALA A 350 3.16 -7.57 -0.75
CA ALA A 350 1.82 -7.30 -1.28
C ALA A 350 1.81 -6.41 -2.53
N PHE A 351 2.82 -5.54 -2.68
CA PHE A 351 3.03 -4.80 -3.93
C PHE A 351 3.49 -5.72 -5.06
N ALA A 352 4.48 -6.58 -4.77
CA ALA A 352 5.09 -7.47 -5.76
C ALA A 352 4.14 -8.60 -6.21
N SER A 353 3.21 -9.03 -5.35
CA SER A 353 2.32 -10.17 -5.60
C SER A 353 1.42 -9.97 -6.83
N ASP A 354 1.04 -8.74 -7.16
CA ASP A 354 0.11 -8.43 -8.27
C ASP A 354 0.83 -8.11 -9.60
N LEU A 355 2.17 -8.12 -9.66
CA LEU A 355 2.92 -7.67 -10.85
C LEU A 355 2.68 -8.51 -12.11
N MET A 356 2.56 -9.83 -11.96
CA MET A 356 2.44 -10.77 -13.10
C MET A 356 1.28 -11.77 -12.94
N TYR A 357 0.51 -11.63 -11.86
CA TYR A 357 -0.42 -12.66 -11.43
C TYR A 357 -1.64 -12.79 -12.34
N ALA A 358 -2.25 -11.66 -12.72
CA ALA A 358 -3.40 -11.68 -13.61
C ALA A 358 -3.06 -12.27 -15.01
N PHE A 359 -1.80 -12.13 -15.45
CA PHE A 359 -1.34 -12.58 -16.76
C PHE A 359 -1.25 -14.10 -16.91
N ILE A 360 -0.94 -14.83 -15.82
CA ILE A 360 -0.85 -16.30 -15.90
C ILE A 360 -2.18 -16.97 -16.24
N SER A 361 -3.30 -16.28 -16.00
CA SER A 361 -4.63 -16.72 -16.40
C SER A 361 -4.94 -16.49 -17.88
N SER A 362 -4.37 -15.46 -18.50
CA SER A 362 -4.55 -15.17 -19.94
C SER A 362 -3.59 -15.92 -20.86
N ASP A 363 -2.37 -16.19 -20.39
CA ASP A 363 -1.26 -16.71 -21.18
C ASP A 363 -1.55 -18.03 -21.96
N PRO A 364 -2.26 -19.02 -21.39
CA PRO A 364 -2.61 -20.26 -22.11
C PRO A 364 -3.58 -20.05 -23.27
N HIS A 365 -4.29 -18.92 -23.28
CA HIS A 365 -5.35 -18.61 -24.23
C HIS A 365 -4.90 -17.66 -25.35
N LEU A 366 -3.67 -17.14 -25.30
CA LEU A 366 -3.13 -16.25 -26.32
C LEU A 366 -3.20 -16.90 -27.71
N LYS A 367 -3.87 -16.21 -28.65
CA LYS A 367 -4.00 -16.58 -30.07
C LYS A 367 -3.49 -15.43 -30.92
N LYS A 368 -3.01 -15.76 -32.14
CA LYS A 368 -2.60 -14.76 -33.13
C LYS A 368 -3.76 -13.79 -33.40
N ARG A 369 -3.54 -12.47 -33.22
CA ARG A 369 -4.54 -11.37 -33.37
C ARG A 369 -5.62 -11.29 -32.27
N MET A 370 -5.43 -11.97 -31.15
CA MET A 370 -6.30 -11.88 -29.98
C MET A 370 -5.48 -11.38 -28.79
N SER A 371 -5.88 -10.25 -28.22
CA SER A 371 -5.35 -9.79 -26.94
C SER A 371 -6.32 -10.13 -25.84
N ALA A 372 -5.81 -10.71 -24.75
CA ALA A 372 -6.52 -10.74 -23.49
C ALA A 372 -5.82 -9.71 -22.59
N VAL A 373 -6.53 -8.65 -22.21
CA VAL A 373 -6.05 -7.75 -21.17
C VAL A 373 -6.70 -8.23 -19.88
N PRO A 374 -5.97 -8.93 -19.00
CA PRO A 374 -6.53 -9.38 -17.75
C PRO A 374 -6.73 -8.18 -16.82
N VAL A 375 -7.85 -8.17 -16.11
CA VAL A 375 -8.16 -7.16 -15.09
C VAL A 375 -8.36 -7.87 -13.76
N SER A 376 -7.61 -7.50 -12.73
CA SER A 376 -7.76 -8.07 -11.38
C SER A 376 -9.16 -7.77 -10.83
N LEU A 377 -9.86 -8.79 -10.32
CA LEU A 377 -11.16 -8.64 -9.66
C LEU A 377 -11.00 -8.61 -8.14
N ASP A 378 -10.21 -9.53 -7.61
CA ASP A 378 -9.89 -9.64 -6.20
C ASP A 378 -8.40 -9.95 -5.97
N HIS A 379 -7.96 -9.87 -4.72
CA HIS A 379 -6.63 -10.32 -4.30
C HIS A 379 -6.67 -10.74 -2.83
N SER A 380 -6.30 -11.98 -2.53
CA SER A 380 -6.26 -12.50 -1.16
C SER A 380 -4.88 -13.06 -0.84
N MET A 381 -4.34 -12.71 0.32
CA MET A 381 -3.03 -13.16 0.78
C MET A 381 -3.08 -13.60 2.25
N TRP A 382 -2.24 -14.57 2.59
CA TRP A 382 -2.00 -15.04 3.95
C TRP A 382 -0.49 -15.07 4.20
N PHE A 383 -0.06 -14.37 5.25
CA PHE A 383 1.34 -14.30 5.69
C PHE A 383 1.55 -15.27 6.85
N HIS A 384 2.41 -16.26 6.65
CA HIS A 384 2.57 -17.38 7.58
C HIS A 384 3.77 -17.20 8.51
N ARG A 385 4.85 -16.60 7.98
CA ARG A 385 6.15 -16.49 8.66
C ARG A 385 6.76 -15.11 8.43
N PRO A 386 7.70 -14.67 9.30
CA PRO A 386 8.51 -13.48 9.01
C PRO A 386 9.23 -13.61 7.67
N LEU A 387 9.38 -12.49 6.96
CA LEU A 387 10.01 -12.46 5.65
C LEU A 387 10.82 -11.19 5.45
N ARG A 388 11.77 -11.24 4.52
CA ARG A 388 12.51 -10.07 4.04
C ARG A 388 12.20 -9.88 2.57
N ALA A 389 11.60 -8.73 2.24
CA ALA A 389 11.28 -8.39 0.87
C ALA A 389 12.52 -7.96 0.04
N ASP A 390 13.63 -7.61 0.70
CA ASP A 390 14.93 -7.28 0.10
C ASP A 390 15.90 -8.49 0.03
N ASP A 391 15.46 -9.67 0.50
CA ASP A 391 16.07 -10.96 0.19
C ASP A 391 15.24 -11.71 -0.85
N TRP A 392 15.84 -12.72 -1.48
CA TRP A 392 15.21 -13.50 -2.54
C TRP A 392 14.05 -14.35 -2.03
N LEU A 393 12.88 -14.13 -2.63
CA LEU A 393 11.69 -14.95 -2.49
C LEU A 393 11.38 -15.65 -3.82
N LEU A 394 11.16 -16.96 -3.78
CA LEU A 394 10.69 -17.73 -4.92
C LEU A 394 9.17 -17.66 -4.95
N PHE A 395 8.61 -17.10 -6.02
CA PHE A 395 7.18 -17.04 -6.26
C PHE A 395 6.78 -18.11 -7.28
N VAL A 396 5.98 -19.08 -6.83
CA VAL A 396 5.38 -20.14 -7.63
C VAL A 396 3.90 -19.82 -7.84
N MET A 397 3.46 -19.70 -9.09
CA MET A 397 2.07 -19.43 -9.45
C MET A 397 1.53 -20.49 -10.40
N VAL A 398 0.25 -20.82 -10.25
CA VAL A 398 -0.50 -21.72 -11.13
C VAL A 398 -1.90 -21.15 -11.35
N ASN A 399 -2.32 -21.08 -12.61
CA ASN A 399 -3.71 -20.86 -12.96
C ASN A 399 -4.46 -22.19 -12.86
N LEU A 400 -5.43 -22.25 -11.96
CA LEU A 400 -6.18 -23.47 -11.63
C LEU A 400 -7.30 -23.72 -12.65
N THR A 401 -7.98 -22.66 -13.07
CA THR A 401 -9.11 -22.76 -14.00
C THR A 401 -9.38 -21.42 -14.67
N ALA A 402 -9.83 -21.46 -15.92
CA ALA A 402 -10.39 -20.31 -16.60
C ALA A 402 -11.71 -20.70 -17.25
N SER A 403 -12.79 -20.00 -16.90
CA SER A 403 -14.11 -20.21 -17.46
C SER A 403 -14.95 -18.93 -17.38
N GLN A 404 -15.90 -18.77 -18.31
CA GLN A 404 -16.83 -17.63 -18.33
C GLN A 404 -16.13 -16.27 -18.21
N SER A 405 -15.06 -16.08 -18.99
CA SER A 405 -14.25 -14.85 -19.01
C SER A 405 -13.58 -14.53 -17.67
N ARG A 406 -13.36 -15.51 -16.79
CA ARG A 406 -12.59 -15.36 -15.55
C ARG A 406 -11.52 -16.42 -15.46
N GLY A 407 -10.40 -16.11 -14.79
CA GLY A 407 -9.34 -17.05 -14.49
C GLY A 407 -8.92 -16.95 -13.03
N LEU A 408 -8.90 -18.09 -12.34
CA LEU A 408 -8.52 -18.20 -10.94
C LEU A 408 -7.09 -18.75 -10.83
N ALA A 409 -6.20 -17.91 -10.31
CA ALA A 409 -4.84 -18.27 -10.01
C ALA A 409 -4.60 -18.45 -8.52
N THR A 410 -3.67 -19.34 -8.20
CA THR A 410 -3.12 -19.55 -6.86
C THR A 410 -1.60 -19.39 -6.90
N GLY A 411 -1.01 -19.01 -5.78
CA GLY A 411 0.43 -18.90 -5.68
C GLY A 411 0.96 -19.00 -4.26
N GLU A 412 2.25 -19.30 -4.20
CA GLU A 412 3.00 -19.61 -3.00
C GLU A 412 4.36 -18.93 -3.10
N MET A 413 4.80 -18.31 -2.00
CA MET A 413 6.11 -17.68 -1.91
C MET A 413 6.96 -18.39 -0.86
N PHE A 414 8.18 -18.73 -1.25
CA PHE A 414 9.16 -19.39 -0.39
C PHE A 414 10.38 -18.50 -0.19
N ASN A 415 10.96 -18.51 1.01
CA ASN A 415 12.27 -17.91 1.22
C ASN A 415 13.41 -18.87 0.78
N ARG A 416 14.66 -18.40 0.82
CA ARG A 416 15.82 -19.22 0.42
C ARG A 416 16.00 -20.51 1.22
N LYS A 417 15.47 -20.58 2.44
CA LYS A 417 15.51 -21.78 3.28
C LYS A 417 14.45 -22.81 2.90
N GLY A 418 13.54 -22.46 1.98
CA GLY A 418 12.42 -23.31 1.57
C GLY A 418 11.18 -23.19 2.45
N GLU A 419 11.14 -22.21 3.36
CA GLU A 419 9.99 -21.97 4.23
C GLU A 419 8.89 -21.26 3.43
N LEU A 420 7.66 -21.75 3.51
CA LEU A 420 6.49 -21.12 2.89
C LEU A 420 6.14 -19.85 3.69
N VAL A 421 6.38 -18.68 3.12
CA VAL A 421 6.16 -17.39 3.82
C VAL A 421 4.81 -16.77 3.51
N VAL A 422 4.28 -16.95 2.28
CA VAL A 422 3.00 -16.38 1.85
C VAL A 422 2.26 -17.35 0.93
N SER A 423 0.94 -17.43 1.11
CA SER A 423 0.01 -18.06 0.15
C SER A 423 -0.99 -17.03 -0.34
N LEU A 424 -1.46 -17.17 -1.59
CA LEU A 424 -2.31 -16.17 -2.20
C LEU A 424 -3.16 -16.71 -3.34
N LYS A 425 -4.30 -16.06 -3.56
CA LYS A 425 -5.27 -16.35 -4.62
C LYS A 425 -5.80 -15.06 -5.22
N GLN A 426 -6.09 -15.09 -6.51
CA GLN A 426 -6.70 -13.97 -7.21
C GLN A 426 -7.44 -14.47 -8.45
N GLU A 427 -8.65 -13.95 -8.62
CA GLU A 427 -9.45 -14.06 -9.83
C GLU A 427 -9.24 -12.81 -10.69
N ALA A 428 -9.09 -13.03 -12.00
CA ALA A 428 -8.99 -11.95 -12.98
C ALA A 428 -10.08 -12.12 -14.05
N LEU A 429 -10.65 -11.00 -14.48
CA LEU A 429 -11.48 -10.93 -15.68
C LEU A 429 -10.57 -11.06 -16.91
N LEU A 430 -10.88 -12.02 -17.77
CA LEU A 430 -10.21 -12.28 -19.04
C LEU A 430 -11.09 -11.77 -20.17
N LYS A 431 -10.89 -10.51 -20.59
CA LYS A 431 -11.63 -9.92 -21.71
C LYS A 431 -10.95 -10.27 -23.02
N GLU A 432 -11.62 -11.04 -23.87
CA GLU A 432 -11.17 -11.28 -25.24
C GLU A 432 -11.40 -10.02 -26.08
N THR A 433 -10.32 -9.44 -26.63
CA THR A 433 -10.41 -8.39 -27.63
C THR A 433 -9.82 -8.89 -28.95
N VAL A 434 -10.65 -8.86 -30.00
CA VAL A 434 -10.21 -9.12 -31.37
C VAL A 434 -9.68 -7.80 -31.93
N THR A 435 -8.39 -7.74 -32.26
CA THR A 435 -7.80 -6.52 -32.84
C THR A 435 -8.47 -6.22 -34.19
N GLY A 436 -9.34 -5.19 -34.24
CA GLY A 436 -10.07 -4.80 -35.44
C GLY A 436 -11.30 -3.90 -35.25
N ASN A 437 -11.89 -3.83 -34.04
CA ASN A 437 -12.98 -2.89 -33.72
C ASN A 437 -12.57 -1.94 -32.59
N PRO A 438 -12.77 -0.61 -32.72
CA PRO A 438 -12.50 0.34 -31.65
C PRO A 438 -13.42 0.04 -30.47
N ILE A 439 -12.85 0.00 -29.27
CA ILE A 439 -13.58 -0.26 -28.03
C ILE A 439 -14.44 0.97 -27.74
N LEU A 440 -15.76 0.79 -27.78
CA LEU A 440 -16.74 1.71 -27.19
C LEU A 440 -16.53 1.67 -25.66
N ASP A 441 -16.38 2.84 -25.04
CA ASP A 441 -16.35 3.03 -23.59
C ASP A 441 -17.49 2.26 -22.93
N SER A 442 -17.19 1.13 -22.28
CA SER A 442 -18.17 0.42 -21.45
C SER A 442 -17.76 0.56 -19.99
N LYS A 443 -18.51 1.42 -19.30
CA LYS A 443 -18.56 1.59 -17.85
C LYS A 443 -18.60 0.23 -17.14
N LEU A 444 -17.67 0.03 -16.20
CA LEU A 444 -17.95 -0.75 -14.99
C LEU A 444 -18.82 0.10 -14.07
#